data_AF-X0X4F3-F1
#
_entry.id   AF-X0X4F3-F1
#
_cell.length_a   1.000
_cell.length_b   1.000
_cell.length_c   1.000
_cell.angle_alpha   90.00
_cell.angle_beta   90.00
_cell.angle_gamma   90.00
#
_symmetry.space_group_name_H-M   'P 1'
#
loop_
_entity.id
_entity.type
_entity.pdbx_description
1 polymer ?
#
loop_
_entity_poly.entity_id
_entity_poly.type
_entity_poly.pdbx_seq_one_letter_code
_entity_poly.pdbx_strand_id
1 'polypeptide(L)'
;FKEGDFISLDGNTGRVIKGKVSTLEPELSAEFTELMKWANEIKTLGVRANADTPGDARLAREMGAEGIGLCRTEHMFFGEERLPYVQQMILAENKEERKKALEKLEPMQKDDFKGILKEMEGLPVIIRLLDPPLHEFLPNYEDLLVEVSELRMEKADQKQLREKESLLKKIVALREMNPMLGHRGCRLGITFPEVYNMQTRAVFEAVAELVAEKRSVEPEIMIPLVINEKELAILRKEAVRVAEEVM
;
A
#
# COMPACT_ATOMS: atom_id res chain seq x y z
N PHE A 1 20.27 -10.99 25.72
CA PHE A 1 20.66 -10.23 24.52
C PHE A 1 20.57 -8.77 24.87
N LYS A 2 21.59 -7.99 24.54
CA LYS A 2 21.60 -6.53 24.58
C LYS A 2 21.33 -6.00 23.18
N GLU A 3 20.90 -4.75 23.09
CA GLU A 3 20.82 -4.05 21.81
C GLU A 3 22.18 -4.13 21.08
N GLY A 4 22.14 -4.53 19.81
CA GLY A 4 23.34 -4.79 19.00
C GLY A 4 23.84 -6.25 19.00
N ASP A 5 23.33 -7.13 19.87
CA ASP A 5 23.67 -8.56 19.82
C ASP A 5 23.02 -9.25 18.60
N PHE A 6 23.80 -10.02 17.83
CA PHE A 6 23.24 -10.86 16.76
C PHE A 6 22.46 -12.05 17.33
N ILE A 7 21.26 -12.24 16.80
CA ILE A 7 20.44 -13.45 16.95
C ILE A 7 20.02 -13.93 15.56
N SER A 8 19.89 -15.24 15.39
CA SER A 8 19.36 -15.85 14.18
C SER A 8 18.06 -16.58 14.53
N LEU A 9 17.06 -16.44 13.66
CA LEU A 9 15.74 -17.06 13.84
C LEU A 9 15.50 -18.08 12.73
N ASP A 10 15.12 -19.29 13.11
CA ASP A 10 14.67 -20.32 12.18
C ASP A 10 13.13 -20.28 12.11
N GLY A 11 12.60 -19.66 11.04
CA GLY A 11 11.16 -19.50 10.84
C GLY A 11 10.38 -20.80 10.65
N ASN A 12 11.04 -21.92 10.31
CA ASN A 12 10.37 -23.21 10.13
C ASN A 12 10.18 -23.93 11.46
N THR A 13 11.16 -23.86 12.34
CA THR A 13 11.14 -24.58 13.63
C THR A 13 10.80 -23.70 14.84
N GLY A 14 10.84 -22.37 14.68
CA GLY A 14 10.68 -21.42 15.78
C GLY A 14 11.90 -21.34 16.71
N ARG A 15 13.06 -21.86 16.30
CA ARG A 15 14.29 -21.79 17.12
C ARG A 15 14.89 -20.39 17.11
N VAL A 16 15.36 -19.98 18.29
CA VAL A 16 16.13 -18.75 18.50
C VAL A 16 17.59 -19.14 18.76
N ILE A 17 18.49 -18.76 17.87
CA ILE A 17 19.89 -19.16 17.87
C ILE A 17 20.75 -17.94 18.20
N LYS A 18 21.67 -18.09 19.15
CA LYS A 18 22.61 -17.03 19.53
C LYS A 18 23.65 -16.83 18.42
N GLY A 19 23.89 -15.58 18.02
CA GLY A 19 24.87 -15.20 17.01
C GLY A 19 24.30 -15.16 15.59
N LYS A 20 25.18 -14.86 14.62
CA LYS A 20 24.87 -14.82 13.19
C LYS A 20 25.18 -16.18 12.56
N VAL A 21 24.13 -16.90 12.16
CA VAL A 21 24.23 -18.14 11.39
C VAL A 21 24.41 -17.78 9.92
N SER A 22 25.28 -18.51 9.21
CA SER A 22 25.46 -18.34 7.76
C SER A 22 24.21 -18.81 7.01
N THR A 23 23.67 -17.94 6.16
CA THR A 23 22.62 -18.29 5.21
C THR A 23 23.22 -18.75 3.89
N LEU A 24 22.47 -19.58 3.15
CA LEU A 24 22.81 -19.96 1.78
C LEU A 24 21.86 -19.21 0.85
N GLU A 25 22.38 -18.68 -0.25
CA GLU A 25 21.53 -18.22 -1.35
C GLU A 25 20.86 -19.43 -1.99
N PRO A 26 19.54 -19.40 -2.23
CA PRO A 26 18.84 -20.50 -2.87
C PRO A 26 19.26 -20.62 -4.34
N GLU A 27 19.86 -21.74 -4.69
CA GLU A 27 20.16 -22.10 -6.09
C GLU A 27 18.99 -22.90 -6.69
N LEU A 28 18.44 -22.41 -7.80
CA LEU A 28 17.43 -23.16 -8.56
C LEU A 28 18.14 -24.21 -9.41
N SER A 29 18.04 -25.48 -9.01
CA SER A 29 18.67 -26.57 -9.74
C SER A 29 18.03 -26.79 -11.12
N ALA A 30 18.76 -27.46 -12.01
CA ALA A 30 18.25 -27.82 -13.33
C ALA A 30 17.01 -28.73 -13.21
N GLU A 31 17.04 -29.68 -12.27
CA GLU A 31 15.95 -30.61 -11.98
C GLU A 31 14.70 -29.88 -11.47
N PHE A 32 14.88 -28.85 -10.63
CA PHE A 32 13.77 -28.01 -10.19
C PHE A 32 13.11 -27.29 -11.37
N THR A 33 13.92 -26.72 -12.26
CA THR A 33 13.42 -26.00 -13.45
C THR A 33 12.65 -26.93 -14.39
N GLU A 34 13.16 -28.14 -14.61
CA GLU A 34 12.49 -29.16 -15.43
C GLU A 34 11.16 -29.63 -14.81
N LEU A 35 11.14 -29.83 -13.49
CA LEU A 35 9.92 -30.15 -12.76
C LEU A 35 8.88 -29.03 -12.87
N MET A 36 9.29 -27.77 -12.68
CA MET A 36 8.40 -26.61 -12.82
C MET A 36 7.85 -26.47 -14.23
N LYS A 37 8.64 -26.82 -15.25
CA LYS A 37 8.16 -26.87 -16.63
C LYS A 37 7.03 -27.89 -16.80
N TRP A 38 7.20 -29.13 -16.34
CA TRP A 38 6.13 -30.15 -16.41
C TRP A 38 4.90 -29.74 -15.60
N ALA A 39 5.11 -29.12 -14.42
CA ALA A 39 4.01 -28.59 -13.62
C ALA A 39 3.23 -27.51 -14.41
N ASN A 40 3.93 -26.61 -15.10
CA ASN A 40 3.32 -25.57 -15.92
C ASN A 40 2.58 -26.10 -17.16
N GLU A 41 2.99 -27.24 -17.71
CA GLU A 41 2.30 -27.88 -18.84
C GLU A 41 0.97 -28.53 -18.42
N ILE A 42 0.87 -29.01 -17.17
CA ILE A 42 -0.29 -29.75 -16.68
C ILE A 42 -1.26 -28.86 -15.91
N LYS A 43 -0.77 -27.77 -15.29
CA LYS A 43 -1.61 -26.91 -14.45
C LYS A 43 -2.74 -26.27 -15.25
N THR A 44 -3.90 -26.16 -14.61
CA THR A 44 -5.06 -25.45 -15.15
C THR A 44 -5.22 -24.06 -14.55
N LEU A 45 -4.74 -23.85 -13.33
CA LEU A 45 -4.77 -22.56 -12.65
C LEU A 45 -3.56 -21.71 -13.02
N GLY A 46 -3.82 -20.43 -13.26
CA GLY A 46 -2.75 -19.43 -13.36
C GLY A 46 -2.12 -19.16 -12.00
N VAL A 47 -0.83 -18.87 -11.98
CA VAL A 47 -0.10 -18.52 -10.75
C VAL A 47 0.36 -17.08 -10.86
N ARG A 48 -0.37 -16.17 -10.20
CA ARG A 48 0.02 -14.76 -10.07
C ARG A 48 0.64 -14.51 -8.69
N ALA A 49 1.46 -13.47 -8.59
CA ALA A 49 2.10 -13.10 -7.33
C ALA A 49 1.34 -12.00 -6.57
N ASN A 50 1.61 -11.92 -5.27
CA ASN A 50 1.35 -10.73 -4.48
C ASN A 50 2.66 -9.93 -4.45
N ALA A 51 2.68 -8.74 -5.04
CA ALA A 51 3.86 -7.91 -5.09
C ALA A 51 3.47 -6.42 -5.07
N ASP A 52 4.16 -5.66 -4.23
CA ASP A 52 3.80 -4.27 -3.93
C ASP A 52 4.91 -3.30 -4.36
N THR A 53 6.06 -3.81 -4.79
CA THR A 53 7.20 -3.02 -5.27
C THR A 53 7.70 -3.51 -6.64
N PRO A 54 8.43 -2.67 -7.40
CA PRO A 54 9.04 -3.12 -8.66
C PRO A 54 10.05 -4.26 -8.47
N GLY A 55 10.77 -4.27 -7.34
CA GLY A 55 11.71 -5.36 -7.01
C GLY A 55 11.00 -6.70 -6.82
N ASP A 56 9.90 -6.70 -6.07
CA ASP A 56 9.08 -7.89 -5.85
C ASP A 56 8.42 -8.37 -7.14
N ALA A 57 7.94 -7.45 -7.98
CA ALA A 57 7.33 -7.77 -9.27
C ALA A 57 8.33 -8.43 -10.23
N ARG A 58 9.57 -7.90 -10.29
CA ARG A 58 10.67 -8.49 -11.06
C ARG A 58 10.99 -9.91 -10.58
N LEU A 59 11.20 -10.08 -9.27
CA LEU A 59 11.51 -11.38 -8.67
C LEU A 59 10.38 -12.39 -8.92
N ALA A 60 9.13 -11.98 -8.73
CA ALA A 60 7.97 -12.81 -9.00
C ALA A 60 7.94 -13.29 -10.47
N ARG A 61 8.22 -12.39 -11.42
CA ARG A 61 8.29 -12.74 -12.84
C ARG A 61 9.44 -13.70 -13.14
N GLU A 62 10.61 -13.50 -12.55
CA GLU A 62 11.77 -14.39 -12.66
C GLU A 62 11.46 -15.80 -12.12
N MET A 63 10.62 -15.89 -11.09
CA MET A 63 10.12 -17.15 -10.54
C MET A 63 8.96 -17.77 -11.33
N GLY A 64 8.55 -17.17 -12.46
CA GLY A 64 7.52 -17.69 -13.35
C GLY A 64 6.09 -17.24 -13.04
N ALA A 65 5.89 -16.16 -12.26
CA ALA A 65 4.57 -15.60 -12.04
C ALA A 65 3.96 -15.06 -13.34
N GLU A 66 2.67 -15.32 -13.54
CA GLU A 66 1.88 -14.98 -14.73
C GLU A 66 1.16 -13.63 -14.59
N GLY A 67 1.76 -12.73 -13.82
CA GLY A 67 1.22 -11.42 -13.48
C GLY A 67 1.09 -11.21 -11.97
N ILE A 68 0.48 -10.09 -11.59
CA ILE A 68 0.19 -9.73 -10.20
C ILE A 68 -1.29 -9.91 -9.92
N GLY A 69 -1.60 -10.74 -8.92
CA GLY A 69 -2.96 -11.02 -8.47
C GLY A 69 -3.42 -10.03 -7.39
N LEU A 70 -2.48 -9.41 -6.69
CA LEU A 70 -2.74 -8.42 -5.67
C LEU A 70 -1.50 -7.53 -5.46
N CYS A 71 -1.60 -6.28 -5.89
CA CYS A 71 -0.72 -5.19 -5.51
C CYS A 71 -1.44 -4.33 -4.47
N ARG A 72 -0.88 -4.25 -3.26
CA ARG A 72 -1.40 -3.51 -2.11
C ARG A 72 -0.85 -2.10 -2.10
N THR A 73 -1.71 -1.12 -2.35
CA THR A 73 -1.30 0.28 -2.39
C THR A 73 -0.96 0.86 -1.02
N GLU A 74 -1.37 0.19 0.06
CA GLU A 74 -1.05 0.56 1.45
C GLU A 74 0.45 0.66 1.71
N HIS A 75 1.21 -0.32 1.22
CA HIS A 75 2.65 -0.38 1.46
C HIS A 75 3.38 0.76 0.76
N MET A 76 2.80 1.28 -0.32
CA MET A 76 3.29 2.47 -1.01
C MET A 76 3.09 3.76 -0.17
N PHE A 77 2.25 3.76 0.85
CA PHE A 77 2.01 4.93 1.71
C PHE A 77 2.87 4.96 2.98
N PHE A 78 3.42 3.83 3.41
CA PHE A 78 4.20 3.72 4.66
C PHE A 78 5.66 4.21 4.54
N GLY A 79 6.12 4.62 3.35
CA GLY A 79 7.46 5.19 3.20
C GLY A 79 7.66 6.47 4.02
N GLU A 80 8.84 6.65 4.63
CA GLU A 80 9.14 7.78 5.52
C GLU A 80 8.86 9.15 4.89
N GLU A 81 9.14 9.32 3.60
CA GLU A 81 8.90 10.57 2.87
C GLU A 81 7.41 10.83 2.59
N ARG A 82 6.58 9.79 2.60
CA ARG A 82 5.17 9.82 2.19
C ARG A 82 4.24 9.96 3.37
N LEU A 83 4.61 9.34 4.49
CA LEU A 83 3.83 9.32 5.72
C LEU A 83 3.36 10.73 6.16
N PRO A 84 4.19 11.80 6.09
CA PRO A 84 3.73 13.15 6.43
C PRO A 84 2.58 13.64 5.55
N TYR A 85 2.59 13.37 4.24
CA TYR A 85 1.52 13.76 3.33
C TYR A 85 0.26 12.91 3.54
N VAL A 86 0.41 11.63 3.87
CA VAL A 86 -0.73 10.77 4.25
C VAL A 86 -1.38 11.29 5.52
N GLN A 87 -0.60 11.66 6.53
CA GLN A 87 -1.10 12.27 7.76
C GLN A 87 -1.80 13.60 7.49
N GLN A 88 -1.25 14.47 6.62
CA GLN A 88 -1.92 15.70 6.19
C GLN A 88 -3.26 15.43 5.51
N MET A 89 -3.32 14.43 4.62
CA MET A 89 -4.57 14.01 3.96
C MET A 89 -5.64 13.56 4.99
N ILE A 90 -5.23 12.79 6.00
CA ILE A 90 -6.13 12.28 7.05
C ILE A 90 -6.62 13.40 7.96
N LEU A 91 -5.74 14.33 8.32
CA LEU A 91 -6.03 15.41 9.27
C LEU A 91 -6.70 16.63 8.61
N ALA A 92 -6.81 16.65 7.28
CA ALA A 92 -7.43 17.74 6.52
C ALA A 92 -8.89 17.97 6.95
N GLU A 93 -9.26 19.24 7.15
CA GLU A 93 -10.61 19.62 7.63
C GLU A 93 -11.60 19.81 6.50
N ASN A 94 -11.09 20.00 5.28
CA ASN A 94 -11.89 20.20 4.10
C ASN A 94 -11.28 19.49 2.88
N LYS A 95 -12.07 19.39 1.82
CA LYS A 95 -11.69 18.71 0.57
C LYS A 95 -10.49 19.37 -0.11
N GLU A 96 -10.35 20.69 -0.03
CA GLU A 96 -9.25 21.42 -0.67
C GLU A 96 -7.91 21.14 0.00
N GLU A 97 -7.87 21.11 1.34
CA GLU A 97 -6.68 20.69 2.10
C GLU A 97 -6.29 19.25 1.79
N ARG A 98 -7.27 18.34 1.76
CA ARG A 98 -7.03 16.93 1.42
C ARG A 98 -6.44 16.80 0.03
N LYS A 99 -6.99 17.54 -0.95
CA LYS A 99 -6.51 17.55 -2.33
C LYS A 99 -5.05 17.99 -2.42
N LYS A 100 -4.64 19.04 -1.70
CA LYS A 100 -3.23 19.49 -1.67
C LYS A 100 -2.27 18.41 -1.18
N ALA A 101 -2.67 17.62 -0.18
CA ALA A 101 -1.87 16.50 0.30
C ALA A 101 -1.81 15.37 -0.75
N LEU A 102 -2.93 15.06 -1.39
CA LEU A 102 -3.02 14.07 -2.47
C LEU A 102 -2.17 14.45 -3.69
N GLU A 103 -2.10 15.72 -4.08
CA GLU A 103 -1.24 16.23 -5.17
C GLU A 103 0.25 15.96 -4.93
N LYS A 104 0.67 15.75 -3.68
CA LYS A 104 2.05 15.35 -3.34
C LYS A 104 2.26 13.84 -3.40
N LEU A 105 1.23 13.06 -3.08
CA LEU A 105 1.26 11.60 -3.08
C LEU A 105 1.13 11.01 -4.50
N GLU A 106 0.35 11.67 -5.36
CA GLU A 106 0.06 11.23 -6.73
C GLU A 106 1.31 10.92 -7.57
N PRO A 107 2.31 11.83 -7.72
CA PRO A 107 3.50 11.52 -8.52
C PRO A 107 4.30 10.36 -7.94
N MET A 108 4.36 10.24 -6.61
CA MET A 108 5.09 9.16 -5.94
C MET A 108 4.44 7.79 -6.20
N GLN A 109 3.12 7.71 -6.16
CA GLN A 109 2.39 6.50 -6.53
C GLN A 109 2.49 6.17 -8.02
N LYS A 110 2.39 7.20 -8.88
CA LYS A 110 2.53 7.02 -10.33
C LYS A 110 3.86 6.35 -10.65
N ASP A 111 4.96 6.81 -10.03
CA ASP A 111 6.29 6.25 -10.25
C ASP A 111 6.39 4.78 -9.79
N ASP A 112 5.77 4.43 -8.66
CA ASP A 112 5.70 3.03 -8.20
C ASP A 112 4.93 2.15 -9.18
N PHE A 113 3.73 2.58 -9.59
CA PHE A 113 2.90 1.85 -10.55
C PHE A 113 3.61 1.72 -11.89
N LYS A 114 4.27 2.77 -12.36
CA LYS A 114 5.08 2.74 -13.57
C LYS A 114 6.18 1.70 -13.46
N GLY A 115 6.87 1.65 -12.33
CA GLY A 115 7.88 0.63 -12.04
C GLY A 115 7.31 -0.78 -12.09
N ILE A 116 6.22 -1.04 -11.38
CA ILE A 116 5.58 -2.38 -11.31
C ILE A 116 5.06 -2.83 -12.68
N LEU A 117 4.31 -1.98 -13.37
CA LEU A 117 3.74 -2.27 -14.68
C LEU A 117 4.84 -2.52 -15.73
N LYS A 118 5.95 -1.79 -15.64
CA LYS A 118 7.11 -2.00 -16.51
C LYS A 118 7.76 -3.36 -16.28
N GLU A 119 7.97 -3.78 -15.04
CA GLU A 119 8.54 -5.10 -14.73
C GLU A 119 7.59 -6.24 -15.14
N MET A 120 6.28 -5.98 -15.17
CA MET A 120 5.23 -6.90 -15.61
C MET A 120 4.75 -6.68 -17.05
N GLU A 121 5.59 -6.12 -17.93
CA GLU A 121 5.24 -5.91 -19.34
C GLU A 121 4.71 -7.19 -20.00
N GLY A 122 3.52 -7.08 -20.61
CA GLY A 122 2.78 -8.17 -21.26
C GLY A 122 2.02 -9.08 -20.29
N LEU A 123 1.98 -8.77 -18.99
CA LEU A 123 1.26 -9.53 -17.97
C LEU A 123 0.26 -8.63 -17.21
N PRO A 124 -0.85 -9.21 -16.75
CA PRO A 124 -1.88 -8.49 -15.99
C PRO A 124 -1.41 -8.12 -14.59
N VAL A 125 -1.76 -6.91 -14.14
CA VAL A 125 -1.41 -6.39 -12.81
C VAL A 125 -2.67 -5.89 -12.10
N ILE A 126 -3.14 -6.65 -11.10
CA ILE A 126 -4.28 -6.26 -10.26
C ILE A 126 -3.81 -5.35 -9.14
N ILE A 127 -4.28 -4.11 -9.15
CA ILE A 127 -3.97 -3.06 -8.19
C ILE A 127 -5.17 -2.84 -7.27
N ARG A 128 -5.01 -3.16 -5.98
CA ARG A 128 -6.04 -2.93 -4.96
C ARG A 128 -5.91 -1.52 -4.41
N LEU A 129 -6.98 -0.74 -4.54
CA LEU A 129 -7.05 0.59 -3.94
C LEU A 129 -7.02 0.52 -2.41
N LEU A 130 -6.83 1.67 -1.76
CA LEU A 130 -6.59 1.77 -0.33
C LEU A 130 -7.67 1.06 0.51
N ASP A 131 -7.22 0.13 1.35
CA ASP A 131 -7.99 -0.79 2.18
C ASP A 131 -7.96 -0.50 3.70
N PRO A 132 -6.87 -0.07 4.34
CA PRO A 132 -6.77 0.03 5.78
C PRO A 132 -7.50 1.27 6.30
N PRO A 133 -7.96 1.23 7.55
CA PRO A 133 -8.52 2.39 8.20
C PRO A 133 -7.42 3.46 8.41
N LEU A 134 -7.82 4.72 8.35
CA LEU A 134 -6.89 5.85 8.37
C LEU A 134 -6.04 5.94 9.65
N HIS A 135 -6.51 5.40 10.78
CA HIS A 135 -5.77 5.45 12.03
C HIS A 135 -4.48 4.62 12.02
N GLU A 136 -4.31 3.67 11.10
CA GLU A 136 -3.07 2.90 10.95
C GLU A 136 -1.88 3.77 10.49
N PHE A 137 -2.13 4.93 9.89
CA PHE A 137 -1.09 5.88 9.45
C PHE A 137 -0.80 6.98 10.49
N LEU A 138 -1.53 7.00 11.60
CA LEU A 138 -1.38 7.99 12.66
C LEU A 138 -0.50 7.45 13.80
N PRO A 139 0.15 8.33 14.58
CA PRO A 139 0.87 7.92 15.78
C PRO A 139 -0.01 7.12 16.73
N ASN A 140 0.58 6.22 17.52
CA ASN A 140 -0.15 5.46 18.52
C ASN A 140 -0.81 6.41 19.53
N TYR A 141 -2.09 6.16 19.81
CA TYR A 141 -2.89 6.93 20.76
C TYR A 141 -2.26 6.98 22.15
N GLU A 142 -1.74 5.87 22.65
CA GLU A 142 -1.17 5.77 24.00
C GLU A 142 0.13 6.59 24.10
N ASP A 143 1.01 6.46 23.11
CA ASP A 143 2.26 7.23 23.05
C ASP A 143 1.98 8.74 22.97
N LEU A 144 1.03 9.14 22.12
CA LEU A 144 0.66 10.56 21.99
C LEU A 144 -0.02 11.09 23.25
N LEU A 145 -0.81 10.28 23.94
CA LEU A 145 -1.46 10.66 25.20
C LEU A 145 -0.44 10.91 26.31
N VAL A 146 0.60 10.06 26.38
CA VAL A 146 1.74 10.26 27.30
C VAL A 146 2.46 11.55 26.95
N GLU A 147 2.84 11.73 25.68
CA GLU A 147 3.55 12.93 25.21
C GLU A 147 2.77 14.23 25.53
N VAL A 148 1.46 14.26 25.26
CA VAL A 148 0.61 15.43 25.59
C VAL A 148 0.54 15.67 27.10
N SER A 149 0.50 14.61 27.90
CA SER A 149 0.44 14.72 29.36
C SER A 149 1.74 15.26 29.94
N GLU A 150 2.89 14.80 29.45
CA GLU A 150 4.22 15.31 29.81
C GLU A 150 4.36 16.79 29.44
N LEU A 151 4.02 17.17 28.20
CA LEU A 151 4.06 18.56 27.74
C LEU A 151 3.20 19.51 28.60
N ARG A 152 2.04 19.04 29.08
CA ARG A 152 1.19 19.80 30.02
C ARG A 152 1.85 20.01 31.37
N MET A 153 2.55 18.99 31.88
CA MET A 153 3.23 19.06 33.18
C MET A 153 4.47 19.95 33.13
N GLU A 154 5.23 19.89 32.04
CA GLU A 154 6.49 20.62 31.87
C GLU A 154 6.31 22.11 31.53
N LYS A 155 5.07 22.58 31.34
CA LYS A 155 4.76 23.93 30.82
C LYS A 155 5.54 24.24 29.53
N ALA A 156 5.63 23.25 28.65
CA ALA A 156 6.29 23.35 27.36
C ALA A 156 5.63 24.42 26.47
N ASP A 157 6.22 24.67 25.30
CA ASP A 157 5.70 25.66 24.34
C ASP A 157 4.20 25.46 24.07
N GLN A 158 3.41 26.51 24.34
CA GLN A 158 1.95 26.48 24.18
C GLN A 158 1.52 26.22 22.74
N LYS A 159 2.38 26.52 21.75
CA LYS A 159 2.08 26.22 20.35
C LYS A 159 2.16 24.72 20.10
N GLN A 160 3.27 24.09 20.49
CA GLN A 160 3.47 22.64 20.36
C GLN A 160 2.40 21.84 21.11
N LEU A 161 2.06 22.27 22.34
CA LEU A 161 1.00 21.62 23.10
C LEU A 161 -0.36 21.68 22.38
N ARG A 162 -0.74 22.83 21.82
CA ARG A 162 -2.01 22.97 21.07
C ARG A 162 -2.04 22.10 19.81
N GLU A 163 -0.93 22.00 19.09
CA GLU A 163 -0.81 21.14 17.91
C GLU A 163 -1.00 19.66 18.28
N LYS A 164 -0.31 19.18 19.33
CA LYS A 164 -0.42 17.79 19.80
C LYS A 164 -1.79 17.48 20.39
N GLU A 165 -2.43 18.42 21.10
CA GLU A 165 -3.80 18.26 21.58
C GLU A 165 -4.83 18.19 20.45
N SER A 166 -4.64 19.00 19.39
CA SER A 166 -5.49 18.94 18.18
C SER A 166 -5.35 17.59 17.48
N LEU A 167 -4.11 17.10 17.33
CA LEU A 167 -3.83 15.79 16.77
C LEU A 167 -4.50 14.67 17.60
N LEU A 168 -4.35 14.72 18.93
CA LEU A 168 -4.96 13.74 19.84
C LEU A 168 -6.48 13.70 19.69
N LYS A 169 -7.14 14.86 19.59
CA LYS A 169 -8.60 14.94 19.34
C LYS A 169 -8.99 14.25 18.02
N LYS A 170 -8.21 14.46 16.96
CA LYS A 170 -8.46 13.83 15.64
C LYS A 170 -8.25 12.31 15.71
N ILE A 171 -7.20 11.83 16.37
CA ILE A 171 -6.95 10.40 16.57
C ILE A 171 -8.09 9.75 17.36
N VAL A 172 -8.57 10.39 18.43
CA VAL A 172 -9.71 9.89 19.21
C VAL A 172 -10.98 9.80 18.35
N ALA A 173 -11.22 10.77 17.48
CA ALA A 173 -12.38 10.77 16.58
C ALA A 173 -12.32 9.66 15.51
N LEU A 174 -11.11 9.29 15.06
CA LEU A 174 -10.87 8.22 14.09
C LEU A 174 -10.69 6.85 14.75
N ARG A 175 -10.68 6.78 16.08
CA ARG A 175 -10.49 5.54 16.82
C ARG A 175 -11.77 4.71 16.74
N GLU A 176 -11.60 3.47 16.31
CA GLU A 176 -12.69 2.52 16.21
C GLU A 176 -12.52 1.40 17.22
N MET A 177 -13.64 0.87 17.72
CA MET A 177 -13.61 -0.30 18.62
C MET A 177 -13.12 -1.55 17.89
N ASN A 178 -13.52 -1.72 16.62
CA ASN A 178 -13.17 -2.87 15.79
C ASN A 178 -12.68 -2.40 14.40
N PRO A 179 -11.40 -2.02 14.26
CA PRO A 179 -10.82 -1.53 13.00
C PRO A 179 -11.05 -2.44 11.78
N MET A 180 -11.08 -3.77 11.98
CA MET A 180 -11.32 -4.71 10.89
C MET A 180 -12.71 -4.57 10.24
N LEU A 181 -13.70 -4.07 10.97
CA LEU A 181 -15.08 -3.90 10.49
C LEU A 181 -15.47 -2.43 10.32
N GLY A 182 -14.50 -1.51 10.45
CA GLY A 182 -14.73 -0.08 10.51
C GLY A 182 -14.79 0.65 9.17
N HIS A 183 -14.39 1.91 9.19
CA HIS A 183 -14.40 2.83 8.05
C HIS A 183 -13.14 2.67 7.22
N ARG A 184 -13.18 1.69 6.32
CA ARG A 184 -12.05 1.24 5.51
C ARG A 184 -12.49 0.74 4.13
N GLY A 185 -11.56 0.46 3.23
CA GLY A 185 -11.84 -0.04 1.87
C GLY A 185 -12.85 0.80 1.08
N CYS A 186 -13.80 0.16 0.40
CA CYS A 186 -14.80 0.85 -0.43
C CYS A 186 -15.59 1.93 0.32
N ARG A 187 -15.82 1.77 1.63
CA ARG A 187 -16.55 2.74 2.47
C ARG A 187 -15.79 4.05 2.57
N LEU A 188 -14.47 3.96 2.69
CA LEU A 188 -13.57 5.11 2.68
C LEU A 188 -13.58 5.80 1.32
N GLY A 189 -13.50 5.02 0.24
CA GLY A 189 -13.58 5.54 -1.14
C GLY A 189 -14.91 6.24 -1.45
N ILE A 190 -16.02 5.83 -0.83
CA ILE A 190 -17.32 6.50 -1.00
C ILE A 190 -17.37 7.83 -0.25
N THR A 191 -16.86 7.88 0.99
CA THR A 191 -16.87 9.12 1.79
C THR A 191 -15.83 10.14 1.32
N PHE A 192 -14.69 9.66 0.80
CA PHE A 192 -13.55 10.46 0.37
C PHE A 192 -13.13 10.04 -1.05
N PRO A 193 -13.96 10.31 -2.07
CA PRO A 193 -13.73 9.85 -3.44
C PRO A 193 -12.43 10.38 -4.04
N GLU A 194 -11.95 11.55 -3.61
CA GLU A 194 -10.66 12.10 -4.02
C GLU A 194 -9.47 11.18 -3.75
N VAL A 195 -9.52 10.31 -2.72
CA VAL A 195 -8.44 9.36 -2.43
C VAL A 195 -8.35 8.31 -3.55
N TYR A 196 -9.47 7.67 -3.88
CA TYR A 196 -9.51 6.66 -4.95
C TYR A 196 -9.30 7.27 -6.32
N ASN A 197 -9.77 8.51 -6.54
CA ASN A 197 -9.53 9.24 -7.77
C ASN A 197 -8.04 9.54 -7.98
N MET A 198 -7.32 9.95 -6.93
CA MET A 198 -5.86 10.15 -7.00
C MET A 198 -5.15 8.84 -7.37
N GLN A 199 -5.47 7.73 -6.69
CA GLN A 199 -4.84 6.43 -6.97
C GLN A 199 -5.14 5.97 -8.41
N THR A 200 -6.39 6.12 -8.85
CA THR A 200 -6.81 5.76 -10.21
C THR A 200 -6.07 6.60 -11.25
N ARG A 201 -5.97 7.91 -11.01
CA ARG A 201 -5.21 8.83 -11.88
C ARG A 201 -3.75 8.41 -11.96
N ALA A 202 -3.09 8.15 -10.82
CA ALA A 202 -1.71 7.70 -10.77
C ALA A 202 -1.48 6.40 -11.57
N VAL A 203 -2.40 5.43 -11.50
CA VAL A 203 -2.33 4.20 -12.31
C VAL A 203 -2.43 4.52 -13.80
N PHE A 204 -3.45 5.27 -14.23
CA PHE A 204 -3.67 5.52 -15.66
C PHE A 204 -2.64 6.49 -16.26
N GLU A 205 -2.07 7.41 -15.49
CA GLU A 205 -0.95 8.23 -15.94
C GLU A 205 0.31 7.40 -16.15
N ALA A 206 0.61 6.47 -15.24
CA ALA A 206 1.71 5.51 -15.42
C ALA A 206 1.51 4.65 -16.67
N VAL A 207 0.26 4.21 -16.92
CA VAL A 207 -0.12 3.46 -18.11
C VAL A 207 0.06 4.30 -19.38
N ALA A 208 -0.44 5.54 -19.39
CA ALA A 208 -0.31 6.43 -20.54
C ALA A 208 1.16 6.69 -20.90
N GLU A 209 2.02 6.91 -19.90
CA GLU A 209 3.47 7.05 -20.11
C GLU A 209 4.09 5.77 -20.71
N LEU A 210 3.75 4.59 -20.19
CA LEU A 210 4.30 3.31 -20.68
C LEU A 210 3.78 2.96 -22.09
N VAL A 211 2.54 3.29 -22.40
CA VAL A 211 1.96 3.14 -23.74
C VAL A 211 2.63 4.10 -24.73
N ALA A 212 2.92 5.34 -24.32
CA ALA A 212 3.71 6.27 -25.14
C ALA A 212 5.14 5.76 -25.39
N GLU A 213 5.72 5.04 -24.41
CA GLU A 213 6.98 4.29 -24.55
C GLU A 213 6.85 3.00 -25.39
N LYS A 214 5.66 2.71 -25.95
CA LYS A 214 5.32 1.51 -26.75
C LYS A 214 5.43 0.19 -25.98
N ARG A 215 5.23 0.21 -24.67
CA ARG A 215 5.19 -1.00 -23.83
C ARG A 215 3.77 -1.54 -23.73
N SER A 216 3.66 -2.87 -23.63
CA SER A 216 2.37 -3.54 -23.41
C SER A 216 2.09 -3.66 -21.92
N VAL A 217 1.05 -3.01 -21.42
CA VAL A 217 0.67 -3.04 -19.99
C VAL A 217 -0.81 -3.33 -19.83
N GLU A 218 -1.15 -4.13 -18.81
CA GLU A 218 -2.52 -4.59 -18.56
C GLU A 218 -2.91 -4.30 -17.09
N PRO A 219 -3.25 -3.03 -16.76
CA PRO A 219 -3.68 -2.66 -15.42
C PRO A 219 -5.12 -3.15 -15.14
N GLU A 220 -5.34 -3.70 -13.94
CA GLU A 220 -6.66 -4.06 -13.44
C GLU A 220 -6.90 -3.37 -12.08
N ILE A 221 -7.93 -2.53 -11.94
CA ILE A 221 -8.26 -1.86 -10.67
C ILE A 221 -9.20 -2.73 -9.84
N MET A 222 -8.81 -3.01 -8.60
CA MET A 222 -9.60 -3.77 -7.62
C MET A 222 -10.09 -2.88 -6.47
N ILE A 223 -11.40 -2.90 -6.23
CA ILE A 223 -12.05 -2.21 -5.11
C ILE A 223 -12.16 -3.16 -3.91
N PRO A 224 -11.54 -2.86 -2.75
CA PRO A 224 -11.59 -3.72 -1.57
C PRO A 224 -12.92 -3.63 -0.81
N LEU A 225 -13.26 -4.71 -0.09
CA LEU A 225 -14.33 -4.78 0.93
C LEU A 225 -15.76 -4.46 0.44
N VAL A 226 -16.03 -4.65 -0.85
CA VAL A 226 -17.39 -4.51 -1.40
C VAL A 226 -18.31 -5.58 -0.82
N ILE A 227 -19.48 -5.17 -0.34
CA ILE A 227 -20.55 -6.08 0.11
C ILE A 227 -21.77 -5.95 -0.81
N ASN A 228 -22.09 -4.74 -1.26
CA ASN A 228 -23.25 -4.46 -2.10
C ASN A 228 -22.85 -3.99 -3.50
N GLU A 229 -23.61 -4.42 -4.52
CA GLU A 229 -23.42 -4.02 -5.92
C GLU A 229 -23.41 -2.50 -6.11
N LYS A 230 -24.19 -1.74 -5.30
CA LYS A 230 -24.27 -0.28 -5.40
C LYS A 230 -22.99 0.40 -4.96
N GLU A 231 -22.30 -0.15 -3.95
CA GLU A 231 -21.00 0.37 -3.50
C GLU A 231 -19.98 0.28 -4.65
N LEU A 232 -19.92 -0.87 -5.30
CA LEU A 232 -19.07 -1.08 -6.46
C LEU A 232 -19.49 -0.20 -7.65
N ALA A 233 -20.79 -0.07 -7.92
CA ALA A 233 -21.27 0.72 -9.05
C ALA A 233 -20.88 2.20 -8.93
N ILE A 234 -20.97 2.78 -7.72
CA ILE A 234 -20.56 4.16 -7.44
C ILE A 234 -19.06 4.32 -7.70
N LEU A 235 -18.23 3.45 -7.10
CA LEU A 235 -16.77 3.55 -7.18
C LEU A 235 -16.25 3.24 -8.59
N ARG A 236 -16.84 2.27 -9.29
CA ARG A 236 -16.52 1.96 -10.68
C ARG A 236 -16.83 3.15 -11.58
N LYS A 237 -17.97 3.82 -11.39
CA LYS A 237 -18.32 5.01 -12.19
C LYS A 237 -17.28 6.11 -12.04
N GLU A 238 -16.84 6.37 -10.80
CA GLU A 238 -15.80 7.37 -10.54
C GLU A 238 -14.44 6.95 -11.12
N ALA A 239 -14.03 5.69 -10.95
CA ALA A 239 -12.77 5.20 -11.49
C ALA A 239 -12.73 5.26 -13.02
N VAL A 240 -13.82 4.89 -13.70
CA VAL A 240 -13.94 4.99 -15.16
C VAL A 240 -13.89 6.46 -15.61
N ARG A 241 -14.61 7.36 -14.94
CA ARG A 241 -14.56 8.81 -15.24
C ARG A 241 -13.13 9.34 -15.16
N VAL A 242 -12.37 8.97 -14.11
CA VAL A 242 -10.98 9.42 -13.96
C VAL A 242 -10.07 8.81 -15.02
N ALA A 243 -10.27 7.54 -15.38
CA ALA A 243 -9.51 6.90 -16.45
C ALA A 243 -9.72 7.60 -17.80
N GLU A 244 -10.96 7.94 -18.14
CA GLU A 244 -11.33 8.69 -19.36
C GLU A 244 -10.79 10.13 -19.38
N GLU A 245 -10.52 10.74 -18.23
CA GLU A 245 -9.90 12.08 -18.15
C GLU A 245 -8.38 12.06 -18.42
N VAL A 246 -7.73 10.91 -18.26
CA VAL A 246 -6.27 10.75 -18.38
C VAL A 246 -5.87 10.18 -19.75
N MET A 247 -6.65 9.24 -20.28
CA MET A 247 -6.40 8.52 -21.53
C MET A 247 -6.94 9.28 -22.75
#